data_AF-A0AB34YN11-F1
#
_entry.id   AF-A0AB34YN11-F1
#
_cell.length_a   1.000
_cell.length_b   1.000
_cell.length_c   1.000
_cell.angle_alpha   90.00
_cell.angle_beta   90.00
_cell.angle_gamma   90.00
#
_symmetry.space_group_name_H-M   'P 1'
#
loop_
_entity.id
_entity.type
_entity.pdbx_description
1 polymer ?
#
loop_
_entity_poly.entity_id
_entity_poly.type
_entity_poly.pdbx_seq_one_letter_code
_entity_poly.pdbx_strand_id
1 'polypeptide(L)'
;MKLLDIQNVSWADRDKKLLHGSAIIEDMSETWPFAVSDGYDTPLGQEIWDRVNSGEFGPIGEFIEPVREPMVTVLPAVTLWERMTEAEADQVAEAMTTQPFRTRKIFETAATFRSDHELWPLLEGMAKQLFGEARAAELLAP
;
A
#
# COMPACT_ATOMS: atom_id res chain seq x y z
N MET A 1 6.64 -23.66 -30.30
CA MET A 1 6.79 -23.24 -28.90
C MET A 1 6.49 -24.43 -28.02
N LYS A 2 7.50 -24.97 -27.34
CA LYS A 2 7.40 -26.18 -26.52
C LYS A 2 7.86 -25.87 -25.11
N LEU A 3 7.06 -26.26 -24.12
CA LEU A 3 7.37 -26.12 -22.71
C LEU A 3 8.44 -27.14 -22.30
N LEU A 4 9.57 -26.66 -21.79
CA LEU A 4 10.68 -27.48 -21.31
C LEU A 4 10.65 -27.68 -19.80
N ASP A 5 10.42 -26.61 -19.05
CA ASP A 5 10.45 -26.62 -17.58
C ASP A 5 9.59 -25.50 -17.00
N ILE A 6 9.22 -25.62 -15.73
CA ILE A 6 8.48 -24.62 -14.98
C ILE A 6 9.15 -24.41 -13.61
N GLN A 7 9.27 -23.14 -13.21
CA GLN A 7 9.98 -22.72 -12.01
C GLN A 7 9.16 -21.69 -11.22
N ASN A 8 9.38 -21.68 -9.90
CA ASN A 8 8.81 -20.70 -8.96
C ASN A 8 7.28 -20.58 -9.06
N VAL A 9 6.59 -21.72 -9.16
CA VAL A 9 5.14 -21.71 -9.26
C VAL A 9 4.49 -21.50 -7.91
N SER A 10 3.52 -20.61 -7.87
CA SER A 10 2.63 -20.44 -6.73
C SER A 10 1.22 -20.08 -7.16
N TRP A 11 0.27 -20.28 -6.25
CA TRP A 11 -1.07 -19.75 -6.39
C TRP A 11 -1.03 -18.22 -6.36
N ALA A 12 -1.62 -17.59 -7.37
CA ALA A 12 -1.72 -16.13 -7.50
C ALA A 12 -2.93 -15.56 -6.74
N ASP A 13 -3.84 -16.42 -6.30
CA ASP A 13 -5.02 -16.04 -5.53
C ASP A 13 -5.32 -17.04 -4.40
N ARG A 14 -6.13 -16.60 -3.44
CA ARG A 14 -6.56 -17.39 -2.28
C ARG A 14 -7.48 -18.55 -2.66
N ASP A 15 -8.20 -18.44 -3.77
CA ASP A 15 -9.16 -19.44 -4.25
C ASP A 15 -8.48 -20.59 -5.01
N LYS A 16 -7.16 -20.49 -5.25
CA LYS A 16 -6.37 -21.43 -6.04
C LYS A 16 -6.92 -21.60 -7.47
N LYS A 17 -7.31 -20.49 -8.10
CA LYS A 17 -7.84 -20.48 -9.48
C LYS A 17 -6.85 -19.97 -10.52
N LEU A 18 -5.81 -19.28 -10.08
CA LEU A 18 -4.77 -18.72 -10.92
C LEU A 18 -3.41 -19.18 -10.40
N LEU A 19 -2.58 -19.68 -11.31
CA LEU A 19 -1.17 -19.97 -11.07
C LEU A 19 -0.34 -18.84 -11.66
N HIS A 20 0.78 -18.54 -11.03
CA HIS A 20 1.83 -17.74 -11.64
C HIS A 20 3.19 -18.39 -11.42
N GLY A 21 4.13 -18.07 -12.30
CA GLY A 21 5.48 -18.63 -12.24
C GLY A 21 6.31 -18.23 -13.45
N SER A 22 7.33 -19.04 -13.73
CA SER A 22 8.22 -18.85 -14.87
C SER A 22 8.36 -20.15 -15.65
N ALA A 23 8.28 -20.09 -16.97
CA ALA A 23 8.41 -21.22 -17.87
C ALA A 23 9.71 -21.12 -18.69
N ILE A 24 10.38 -22.26 -18.91
CA ILE A 24 11.46 -22.38 -19.89
C ILE A 24 10.87 -22.96 -21.17
N ILE A 25 11.13 -22.30 -22.30
CA ILE A 25 10.54 -22.63 -23.59
C ILE A 25 11.67 -22.82 -24.60
N GLU A 26 11.57 -23.87 -25.44
CA GLU A 26 12.65 -24.36 -26.34
C GLU A 26 13.26 -23.31 -27.28
N ASP A 27 12.52 -22.24 -27.60
CA ASP A 27 12.93 -21.17 -28.52
C ASP A 27 13.15 -19.80 -27.83
N MET A 28 13.13 -19.76 -26.49
CA MET A 28 13.30 -18.53 -25.71
C MET A 28 14.61 -18.57 -24.93
N SER A 29 15.39 -17.48 -25.01
CA SER A 29 16.65 -17.33 -24.28
C SER A 29 16.46 -17.03 -22.79
N GLU A 30 15.27 -16.56 -22.40
CA GLU A 30 14.94 -16.16 -21.04
C GLU A 30 13.71 -16.92 -20.53
N THR A 31 13.59 -17.04 -19.22
CA THR A 31 12.39 -17.59 -18.58
C THR A 31 11.20 -16.68 -18.85
N TRP A 32 10.12 -17.27 -19.34
CA TRP A 32 8.89 -16.56 -19.66
C TRP A 32 7.98 -16.49 -18.42
N PRO A 33 7.68 -15.31 -17.88
CA PRO A 33 6.72 -15.18 -16.78
C PRO A 33 5.32 -15.52 -17.29
N PHE A 34 4.57 -16.31 -16.53
CA PHE A 34 3.20 -16.66 -16.86
C PHE A 34 2.24 -16.40 -15.69
N ALA A 35 0.99 -16.18 -16.05
CA ALA A 35 -0.16 -16.31 -15.17
C ALA A 35 -1.23 -17.10 -15.92
N VAL A 36 -1.61 -18.28 -15.43
CA VAL A 36 -2.55 -19.18 -16.12
C VAL A 36 -3.62 -19.69 -15.16
N SER A 37 -4.81 -19.92 -15.69
CA SER A 37 -5.96 -20.43 -14.97
C SER A 37 -6.52 -21.65 -15.68
N ASP A 38 -7.46 -22.35 -15.03
CA ASP A 38 -8.24 -23.38 -15.70
C ASP A 38 -8.99 -22.79 -16.91
N GLY A 39 -9.05 -23.54 -18.01
CA GLY A 39 -9.67 -23.10 -19.26
C GLY A 39 -8.94 -21.93 -19.94
N TYR A 40 -7.62 -21.83 -19.79
CA TYR A 40 -6.83 -20.74 -20.40
C TYR A 40 -7.00 -20.73 -21.93
N ASP A 41 -7.02 -19.54 -22.51
CA ASP A 41 -7.39 -19.30 -23.91
C ASP A 41 -6.36 -19.82 -24.93
N THR A 42 -5.10 -19.99 -24.51
CA THR A 42 -4.02 -20.51 -25.35
C THR A 42 -3.71 -21.98 -25.02
N PRO A 43 -3.42 -22.82 -26.04
CA PRO A 43 -3.04 -24.22 -25.81
C PRO A 43 -1.82 -24.37 -24.89
N LEU A 44 -0.84 -23.47 -25.00
CA LEU A 44 0.33 -23.46 -24.14
C LEU A 44 -0.04 -23.11 -22.69
N GLY A 45 -0.92 -22.14 -22.47
CA GLY A 45 -1.37 -21.78 -21.12
C GLY A 45 -2.17 -22.90 -20.45
N GLN A 46 -3.02 -23.60 -21.22
CA GLN A 46 -3.72 -24.79 -20.72
C GLN A 46 -2.75 -25.94 -20.42
N GLU A 47 -1.77 -26.18 -21.29
CA GLU A 47 -0.72 -27.19 -21.05
C GLU A 47 0.05 -26.91 -19.75
N ILE A 48 0.43 -25.65 -19.51
CA ILE A 48 1.07 -25.21 -18.26
C ILE A 48 0.17 -25.52 -17.06
N TRP A 49 -1.12 -25.12 -17.13
CA TRP A 49 -2.08 -25.36 -16.05
C TRP A 49 -2.22 -26.85 -15.72
N ASP A 50 -2.41 -27.69 -16.74
CA ASP A 50 -2.64 -29.13 -16.55
C ASP A 50 -1.40 -29.84 -15.98
N ARG A 51 -0.21 -29.55 -16.52
CA ARG A 51 1.05 -30.20 -16.11
C ARG A 51 1.52 -29.75 -14.73
N VAL A 52 1.29 -28.49 -14.35
CA VAL A 52 1.53 -28.03 -12.97
C VAL A 52 0.58 -28.75 -12.01
N ASN A 53 -0.72 -28.79 -12.31
CA ASN A 53 -1.71 -29.42 -11.43
C ASN A 53 -1.58 -30.95 -11.37
N SER A 54 -0.96 -31.60 -12.36
CA SER A 54 -0.60 -33.01 -12.28
C SER A 54 0.59 -33.29 -11.36
N GLY A 55 1.26 -32.25 -10.85
CA GLY A 55 2.41 -32.36 -9.97
C GLY A 55 3.73 -32.67 -10.69
N GLU A 56 3.79 -32.49 -12.02
CA GLU A 56 4.98 -32.82 -12.83
C GLU A 56 6.20 -31.99 -12.41
N PHE A 57 5.99 -30.74 -12.01
CA PHE A 57 7.04 -29.78 -11.66
C PHE A 57 7.25 -29.60 -10.15
N GLY A 58 6.72 -30.53 -9.35
CA GLY A 58 6.78 -30.46 -7.89
C GLY A 58 5.63 -29.67 -7.24
N PRO A 59 5.75 -29.32 -5.95
CA PRO A 59 4.67 -28.70 -5.21
C PRO A 59 4.44 -27.25 -5.66
N ILE A 60 3.16 -26.88 -5.76
CA ILE A 60 2.73 -25.50 -6.01
C ILE A 60 2.90 -24.70 -4.71
N GLY A 61 3.60 -23.57 -4.77
CA GLY A 61 3.71 -22.64 -3.66
C GLY A 61 2.36 -22.06 -3.24
N GLU A 62 2.17 -21.83 -1.94
CA GLU A 62 0.95 -21.23 -1.43
C GLU A 62 0.83 -19.75 -1.82
N PHE A 63 -0.41 -19.27 -1.91
CA PHE A 63 -0.67 -17.86 -2.10
C PHE A 63 -0.20 -17.07 -0.88
N ILE A 64 0.65 -16.07 -1.14
CA ILE A 64 1.10 -15.12 -0.12
C ILE A 64 0.36 -13.82 -0.38
N GLU A 65 -0.55 -13.46 0.53
CA GLU A 65 -1.24 -12.18 0.45
C GLU A 65 -0.22 -11.04 0.55
N PRO A 66 -0.19 -10.09 -0.41
CA PRO A 66 0.72 -8.97 -0.32
C PRO A 66 0.39 -8.17 0.94
N VAL A 67 1.41 -7.88 1.74
CA VAL A 67 1.27 -6.98 2.89
C VAL A 67 0.87 -5.61 2.34
N ARG A 68 -0.34 -5.16 2.64
CA ARG A 68 -0.76 -3.80 2.31
C ARG A 68 0.04 -2.86 3.21
N GLU A 69 0.87 -2.02 2.61
CA GLU A 69 1.52 -0.94 3.35
C GLU A 69 0.43 -0.05 3.97
N PRO A 70 0.58 0.37 5.24
CA PRO A 70 -0.38 1.27 5.85
C PRO A 70 -0.44 2.56 5.03
N MET A 71 -1.64 3.02 4.69
CA MET A 71 -1.81 4.31 4.02
C MET A 71 -1.32 5.42 4.96
N VAL A 72 -0.25 6.10 4.56
CA VAL A 72 0.28 7.26 5.28
C VAL A 72 -0.35 8.52 4.70
N THR A 73 -1.15 9.21 5.51
CA THR A 73 -1.63 10.55 5.18
C THR A 73 -0.44 11.50 5.21
N VAL A 74 -0.23 12.24 4.13
CA VAL A 74 0.80 13.28 4.05
C VAL A 74 0.09 14.60 3.78
N LEU A 75 -0.07 15.42 4.82
CA LEU A 75 -0.74 16.71 4.76
C LEU A 75 0.30 17.83 4.66
N PRO A 76 0.36 18.61 3.57
CA PRO A 76 1.21 19.79 3.52
C PRO A 76 0.79 20.81 4.60
N ALA A 77 1.77 21.41 5.28
CA ALA A 77 1.48 22.39 6.33
C ALA A 77 0.70 23.59 5.77
N VAL A 78 1.04 24.05 4.56
CA VAL A 78 0.31 25.12 3.86
C VAL A 78 -1.16 24.75 3.68
N THR A 79 -1.46 23.53 3.23
CA THR A 79 -2.83 23.04 3.05
C THR A 79 -3.62 23.00 4.36
N LEU A 80 -2.98 22.62 5.47
CA LEU A 80 -3.62 22.67 6.80
C LEU A 80 -4.05 24.11 7.13
N TRP A 81 -3.15 25.08 6.96
CA TRP A 81 -3.42 26.49 7.27
C TRP A 81 -4.44 27.13 6.31
N GLU A 82 -4.39 26.79 5.01
CA GLU A 82 -5.36 27.29 4.02
C GLU A 82 -6.79 26.78 4.27
N ARG A 83 -6.93 25.59 4.88
CA ARG A 83 -8.24 25.03 5.26
C ARG A 83 -8.81 25.68 6.52
N MET A 84 -7.98 26.31 7.34
CA MET A 84 -8.39 26.99 8.56
C MET A 84 -8.88 28.40 8.27
N THR A 85 -9.87 28.84 9.03
CA THR A 85 -10.21 30.27 9.14
C THR A 85 -9.17 30.99 10.00
N GLU A 86 -9.08 32.32 9.90
CA GLU A 86 -8.17 33.12 10.74
C GLU A 86 -8.39 32.88 12.24
N ALA A 87 -9.66 32.80 12.68
CA ALA A 87 -9.99 32.53 14.07
C ALA A 87 -9.60 31.11 14.53
N GLU A 88 -9.65 30.11 13.64
CA GLU A 88 -9.15 28.77 13.93
C GLU A 88 -7.63 28.78 14.03
N ALA A 89 -6.93 29.49 13.13
CA ALA A 89 -5.47 29.61 13.14
C ALA A 89 -4.97 30.29 14.43
N ASP A 90 -5.64 31.34 14.90
CA ASP A 90 -5.32 32.02 16.16
C ASP A 90 -5.46 31.09 17.37
N GLN A 91 -6.50 30.25 17.41
CA GLN A 91 -6.68 29.25 18.46
C GLN A 91 -5.58 28.19 18.45
N VAL A 92 -5.15 27.74 17.26
CA VAL A 92 -4.02 26.81 17.15
C VAL A 92 -2.73 27.48 17.63
N ALA A 93 -2.49 28.74 17.26
CA ALA A 93 -1.31 29.48 17.70
C ALA A 93 -1.25 29.60 19.23
N GLU A 94 -2.38 29.92 19.88
CA GLU A 94 -2.50 29.97 21.33
C GLU A 94 -2.26 28.59 21.97
N ALA A 95 -2.93 27.55 21.48
CA ALA A 95 -2.76 26.18 21.98
C ALA A 95 -1.30 25.71 21.85
N MET A 96 -0.64 26.08 20.75
CA MET A 96 0.76 25.73 20.49
C MET A 96 1.70 26.34 21.53
N THR A 97 1.39 27.51 22.11
CA THR A 97 2.25 28.14 23.15
C THR A 97 2.43 27.28 24.40
N THR A 98 1.46 26.40 24.68
CA THR A 98 1.48 25.48 25.83
C THR A 98 2.37 24.26 25.60
N GLN A 99 2.77 24.01 24.35
CA GLN A 99 3.55 22.84 23.98
C GLN A 99 5.05 22.99 24.33
N PRO A 100 5.76 21.89 24.59
CA PRO A 100 7.21 21.92 24.80
C PRO A 100 7.94 22.60 23.63
N PHE A 101 9.05 23.29 23.93
CA PHE A 101 9.79 24.06 22.93
C PHE A 101 10.17 23.24 21.69
N ARG A 102 10.61 21.99 21.87
CA ARG A 102 10.93 21.08 20.77
C ARG A 102 9.73 20.83 19.86
N THR A 103 8.57 20.53 20.43
CA THR A 103 7.33 20.29 19.70
C THR A 103 6.94 21.50 18.88
N ARG A 104 6.92 22.69 19.50
CA ARG A 104 6.62 23.95 18.80
C ARG A 104 7.54 24.15 17.59
N LYS A 105 8.84 23.97 17.77
CA LYS A 105 9.81 24.14 16.68
C LYS A 105 9.63 23.13 15.55
N ILE A 106 9.24 21.90 15.85
CA ILE A 106 8.95 20.89 14.81
C ILE A 106 7.69 21.29 14.03
N PHE A 107 6.61 21.68 14.71
CA PHE A 107 5.37 22.10 14.03
C PHE A 107 5.55 23.38 13.20
N GLU A 108 6.28 24.37 13.71
CA GLU A 108 6.56 25.64 13.00
C GLU A 108 7.42 25.45 11.74
N THR A 109 8.31 24.45 11.73
CA THR A 109 9.28 24.24 10.63
C THR A 109 8.90 23.09 9.70
N ALA A 110 7.89 22.30 10.06
CA ALA A 110 7.41 21.20 9.24
C ALA A 110 6.81 21.71 7.92
N ALA A 111 7.31 21.18 6.80
CA ALA A 111 6.67 21.37 5.50
C ALA A 111 5.44 20.47 5.32
N THR A 112 5.43 19.30 5.99
CA THR A 112 4.38 18.29 5.90
C THR A 112 4.16 17.62 7.25
N PHE A 113 2.91 17.22 7.52
CA PHE A 113 2.51 16.38 8.64
C PHE A 113 2.16 14.99 8.11
N ARG A 114 2.76 13.95 8.70
CA ARG A 114 2.54 12.58 8.27
C ARG A 114 1.86 11.75 9.35
N SER A 115 0.89 10.91 8.98
CA SER A 115 0.16 10.08 9.96
C SER A 115 1.00 9.02 10.64
N ASP A 116 2.16 8.67 10.07
CA ASP A 116 3.13 7.76 10.66
C ASP A 116 4.17 8.46 11.56
N HIS A 117 4.08 9.79 11.72
CA HIS A 117 4.99 10.55 12.56
C HIS A 117 4.55 10.55 14.03
N GLU A 118 5.51 10.55 14.97
CA GLU A 118 5.27 10.48 16.42
C GLU A 118 4.38 11.63 16.96
N LEU A 119 4.36 12.78 16.27
CA LEU A 119 3.57 13.96 16.64
C LEU A 119 2.18 14.02 16.00
N TRP A 120 1.83 13.08 15.11
CA TRP A 120 0.50 13.05 14.50
C TRP A 120 -0.63 12.93 15.53
N PRO A 121 -0.55 12.04 16.56
CA PRO A 121 -1.60 11.95 17.58
C PRO A 121 -1.79 13.26 18.35
N LEU A 122 -0.73 14.06 18.51
CA LEU A 122 -0.82 15.38 19.14
C LEU A 122 -1.55 16.36 18.23
N LEU A 123 -1.24 16.41 16.93
CA LEU A 123 -1.95 17.25 15.96
C LEU A 123 -3.44 16.91 15.91
N GLU A 124 -3.75 15.62 15.79
CA GLU A 124 -5.12 15.11 15.75
C GLU A 124 -5.87 15.41 17.05
N GLY A 125 -5.22 15.20 18.20
CA GLY A 125 -5.79 15.51 19.51
C GLY A 125 -6.11 16.99 19.67
N MET A 126 -5.17 17.88 19.29
CA MET A 126 -5.39 19.33 19.34
C MET A 126 -6.53 19.76 18.40
N ALA A 127 -6.56 19.27 17.16
CA ALA A 127 -7.61 19.60 16.21
C ALA A 127 -8.99 19.15 16.72
N LYS A 128 -9.10 17.94 17.28
CA LYS A 128 -10.35 17.44 17.87
C LYS A 128 -10.78 18.24 19.10
N GLN A 129 -9.83 18.62 19.94
CA GLN A 129 -10.11 19.40 21.15
C GLN A 129 -10.59 20.82 20.82
N LEU A 130 -9.98 21.48 19.84
CA LEU A 130 -10.30 22.86 19.48
C LEU A 130 -11.57 22.95 18.60
N PHE A 131 -11.75 22.02 17.65
CA PHE A 131 -12.75 22.16 16.59
C PHE A 131 -13.79 21.04 16.56
N GLY A 132 -13.63 20.00 17.38
CA GLY A 132 -14.48 18.81 17.36
C GLY A 132 -14.08 17.80 16.29
N GLU A 133 -14.66 16.59 16.37
CA GLU A 133 -14.26 15.46 15.52
C GLU A 133 -14.51 15.69 14.03
N ALA A 134 -15.67 16.26 13.67
CA ALA A 134 -16.03 16.48 12.27
C ALA A 134 -15.08 17.47 11.59
N ARG A 135 -14.82 18.61 12.23
CA ARG A 135 -13.94 19.64 11.67
C ARG A 135 -12.48 19.19 11.65
N ALA A 136 -12.02 18.48 12.68
CA ALA A 136 -10.69 17.89 12.69
C ALA A 136 -10.48 16.90 11.52
N ALA A 137 -11.48 16.08 11.21
CA ALA A 137 -11.41 15.14 10.08
C ALA A 137 -11.32 15.86 8.73
N GLU A 138 -12.04 16.98 8.55
CA GLU A 138 -11.92 17.81 7.34
C GLU A 138 -10.54 18.47 7.21
N LEU A 139 -10.01 19.01 8.31
CA LEU A 139 -8.71 19.68 8.32
C LEU A 139 -7.57 18.69 8.02
N LEU A 140 -7.65 17.48 8.58
CA LEU A 140 -6.61 16.45 8.49
C LEU A 140 -6.82 15.44 7.35
N ALA A 141 -7.79 15.69 6.48
CA ALA A 141 -8.01 14.87 5.29
C ALA A 141 -6.75 14.85 4.40
N PRO A 142 -6.46 13.72 3.72
CA PRO A 142 -5.37 13.64 2.74
C PRO A 142 -5.50 14.67 1.60
#